data_AF-A0A3B8ZZL4-F1
#
_entry.id   AF-A0A3B8ZZL4-F1
#
_cell.length_a   1.000
_cell.length_b   1.000
_cell.length_c   1.000
_cell.angle_alpha   90.00
_cell.angle_beta   90.00
_cell.angle_gamma   90.00
#
_symmetry.space_group_name_H-M   'P 1'
#
loop_
_entity.id
_entity.type
_entity.pdbx_description
1 polymer ?
#
loop_
_entity_poly.entity_id
_entity_poly.type
_entity_poly.pdbx_seq_one_letter_code
_entity_poly.pdbx_strand_id
1 'polypeptide(L)'
;WDHLDCGVPKTFLLQERQRAFAGTYTPDCRGGDCAGCGICDFEQLRMRLCERHELPAPAPGKDETTEERCKVRLRLRKEGKSRYISHLEFMTVLHRTLRRAGVPVRYSAGFHPAPRISFPDALPTGVESDAEIVDVELTRPWSARALVEALNPRLPAGIRVLEAAVIDNKTPPPAVCIAESTYRVELPATVPDDLPARIAAFLAAADCPREREKGRKIQTVDLRHNTVGVELADGALWLRLAKGSPTVLAAHLLGLSGDEVRTLRLRKTAVVLR
;
A
#
# COMPACT_ATOMS: atom_id res chain seq x y z
N TRP A 1 24.67 -3.05 -12.57
CA TRP A 1 25.13 -2.91 -11.18
C TRP A 1 26.62 -2.52 -11.10
N ASP A 2 27.33 -2.47 -12.22
CA ASP A 2 28.76 -2.09 -12.28
C ASP A 2 29.10 -0.68 -11.74
N HIS A 3 28.11 0.16 -11.45
CA HIS A 3 28.31 1.46 -10.77
C HIS A 3 28.33 1.34 -9.23
N LEU A 4 28.10 0.15 -8.66
CA LEU A 4 28.21 -0.12 -7.23
C LEU A 4 29.45 -0.98 -6.98
N ASP A 5 30.43 -0.40 -6.30
CA ASP A 5 31.62 -1.11 -5.85
C ASP A 5 31.40 -1.65 -4.43
N CYS A 6 31.34 -2.97 -4.30
CA CYS A 6 31.25 -3.66 -3.01
C CYS A 6 32.59 -4.26 -2.55
N GLY A 7 33.69 -3.94 -3.24
CA GLY A 7 35.04 -4.44 -2.95
C GLY A 7 35.31 -5.87 -3.43
N VAL A 8 34.31 -6.55 -4.02
CA VAL A 8 34.47 -7.90 -4.58
C VAL A 8 34.65 -7.81 -6.10
N PRO A 9 35.73 -8.36 -6.67
CA PRO A 9 35.93 -8.35 -8.11
C PRO A 9 34.81 -9.07 -8.85
N LYS A 10 34.39 -8.51 -10.00
CA LYS A 10 33.37 -9.11 -10.88
C LYS A 10 33.71 -10.54 -11.31
N THR A 11 35.00 -10.84 -11.45
CA THR A 11 35.50 -12.19 -11.76
C THR A 11 35.12 -13.21 -10.69
N PHE A 12 35.26 -12.85 -9.41
CA PHE A 12 34.84 -13.70 -8.29
C PHE A 12 33.33 -13.94 -8.30
N LEU A 13 32.53 -12.90 -8.53
CA LEU A 13 31.06 -13.03 -8.61
C LEU A 13 30.60 -13.95 -9.75
N LEU A 14 31.29 -13.92 -10.90
CA LEU A 14 31.01 -14.83 -12.01
C LEU A 14 31.35 -16.29 -11.67
N GLN A 15 32.41 -16.53 -10.90
CA GLN A 15 32.78 -17.86 -10.41
C GLN A 15 31.77 -18.39 -9.38
N GLU A 16 31.34 -17.56 -8.42
CA GLU A 16 30.31 -17.94 -7.45
C GLU A 16 28.98 -18.27 -8.14
N ARG A 17 28.62 -17.54 -9.21
CA ARG A 17 27.44 -17.87 -10.03
C ARG A 17 27.56 -19.25 -10.68
N GLN A 18 28.74 -19.61 -11.20
CA GLN A 18 28.97 -20.95 -11.77
C GLN A 18 28.88 -22.03 -10.70
N ARG A 19 29.48 -21.81 -9.52
CA ARG A 19 29.38 -22.73 -8.37
C ARG A 19 27.93 -22.93 -7.92
N ALA A 20 27.15 -21.85 -7.86
CA ALA A 20 25.73 -21.91 -7.53
C ALA A 20 24.94 -22.76 -8.53
N PHE A 21 25.17 -22.61 -9.84
CA PHE A 21 24.53 -23.47 -10.85
C PHE A 21 24.96 -24.94 -10.72
N ALA A 22 26.19 -25.19 -10.29
CA ALA A 22 26.70 -26.53 -10.03
C ALA A 22 26.34 -27.08 -8.64
N GLY A 23 25.56 -26.34 -7.82
CA GLY A 23 25.22 -26.74 -6.45
C GLY A 23 26.42 -26.85 -5.52
N THR A 24 27.56 -26.25 -5.87
CA THR A 24 28.80 -26.29 -5.09
C THR A 24 28.83 -25.16 -4.07
N TYR A 25 29.19 -25.50 -2.83
CA TYR A 25 29.26 -24.56 -1.72
C TYR A 25 30.63 -23.88 -1.62
N THR A 26 30.64 -22.57 -1.40
CA THR A 26 31.85 -21.82 -1.04
C THR A 26 31.96 -21.73 0.49
N PRO A 27 33.03 -22.29 1.09
CA PRO A 27 33.16 -22.36 2.54
C PRO A 27 33.34 -21.00 3.19
N ASP A 28 32.95 -20.93 4.46
CA ASP A 28 33.14 -19.75 5.29
C ASP A 28 34.63 -19.54 5.59
N CYS A 29 35.20 -18.45 5.06
CA CYS A 29 36.61 -18.11 5.28
C CYS A 29 36.96 -17.74 6.74
N ARG A 30 35.98 -17.69 7.65
CA ARG A 30 36.21 -17.56 9.11
C ARG A 30 36.80 -18.81 9.73
N GLY A 31 36.45 -19.99 9.21
CA GLY A 31 36.81 -21.29 9.79
C GLY A 31 37.29 -22.32 8.77
N GLY A 32 37.28 -21.98 7.48
CA GLY A 32 37.83 -22.77 6.39
C GLY A 32 38.80 -21.95 5.54
N ASP A 33 39.12 -22.48 4.36
CA ASP A 33 40.11 -21.86 3.47
C ASP A 33 39.62 -20.54 2.88
N CYS A 34 40.56 -19.62 2.62
CA CYS A 34 40.28 -18.38 1.93
C CYS A 34 39.69 -18.64 0.53
N ALA A 35 38.50 -18.10 0.25
CA ALA A 35 37.86 -18.22 -1.05
C ALA A 35 38.45 -17.27 -2.12
N GLY A 36 39.31 -16.33 -1.75
CA GLY A 36 39.93 -15.40 -2.69
C GLY A 36 38.97 -14.32 -3.22
N CYS A 37 38.05 -13.84 -2.38
CA CYS A 37 37.06 -12.82 -2.78
C CYS A 37 37.66 -11.42 -3.05
N GLY A 38 38.95 -11.22 -2.79
CA GLY A 38 39.66 -9.96 -3.06
C GLY A 38 39.43 -8.84 -2.05
N ILE A 39 38.58 -9.04 -1.04
CA ILE A 39 38.32 -8.00 -0.01
C ILE A 39 39.50 -7.86 0.95
N CYS A 40 39.97 -8.96 1.54
CA CYS A 40 41.08 -8.93 2.50
C CYS A 40 42.42 -8.98 1.76
N ASP A 41 43.34 -8.11 2.12
CA ASP A 41 44.74 -8.15 1.69
C ASP A 41 45.65 -8.85 2.72
N PHE A 42 45.09 -9.17 3.90
CA PHE A 42 45.78 -9.77 5.05
C PHE A 42 46.89 -8.92 5.67
N GLU A 43 47.09 -7.71 5.17
CA GLU A 43 48.06 -6.73 5.65
C GLU A 43 47.35 -5.56 6.34
N GLN A 44 46.61 -4.76 5.57
CA GLN A 44 45.89 -3.57 6.05
C GLN A 44 44.43 -3.91 6.35
N LEU A 45 43.78 -4.67 5.47
CA LEU A 45 42.41 -5.14 5.58
C LEU A 45 42.40 -6.64 5.91
N ARG A 46 42.17 -6.93 7.18
CA ARG A 46 42.01 -8.30 7.68
C ARG A 46 40.72 -8.45 8.48
N MET A 47 40.14 -9.63 8.37
CA MET A 47 39.00 -9.99 9.20
C MET A 47 39.44 -10.02 10.67
N ARG A 48 38.71 -9.29 11.52
CA ARG A 48 38.87 -9.34 12.97
C ARG A 48 37.64 -10.05 13.55
N LEU A 49 37.83 -11.30 13.95
CA LEU A 49 36.79 -12.02 14.68
C LEU A 49 36.68 -11.39 16.08
N CYS A 50 35.49 -10.90 16.41
CA CYS A 50 35.20 -10.50 17.78
C CYS A 50 35.05 -11.79 18.60
N GLU A 51 35.66 -11.83 19.79
CA GLU A 51 35.35 -12.87 20.75
C GLU A 51 33.85 -12.88 21.01
N ARG A 52 33.27 -14.07 21.21
CA ARG A 52 31.84 -14.22 21.43
C ARG A 52 31.48 -13.55 22.76
N HIS A 53 31.16 -12.27 22.71
CA HIS A 53 30.61 -11.51 23.80
C HIS A 53 29.11 -11.80 23.88
N GLU A 54 28.61 -12.01 25.09
CA GLU A 54 27.16 -11.99 25.34
C GLU A 54 26.63 -10.64 24.88
N LEU A 55 25.91 -10.60 23.77
CA LEU A 55 25.18 -9.41 23.40
C LEU A 55 24.32 -9.02 24.61
N PRO A 56 24.37 -7.75 25.06
CA PRO A 56 23.49 -7.32 26.12
C PRO A 56 22.07 -7.71 25.70
N ALA A 57 21.35 -8.34 26.63
CA ALA A 57 19.96 -8.68 26.37
C ALA A 57 19.29 -7.43 25.78
N PRO A 58 18.54 -7.56 24.66
CA PRO A 58 17.85 -6.42 24.10
C PRO A 58 17.10 -5.77 25.25
N ALA A 59 17.32 -4.47 25.45
CA ALA A 59 16.65 -3.74 26.50
C ALA A 59 15.17 -4.13 26.43
N PRO A 60 14.53 -4.52 27.55
CA PRO A 60 13.12 -4.89 27.54
C PRO A 60 12.41 -3.81 26.74
N GLY A 61 11.77 -4.22 25.64
CA GLY A 61 11.07 -3.29 24.77
C GLY A 61 10.19 -2.48 25.69
N LYS A 62 10.39 -1.15 25.70
CA LYS A 62 9.76 -0.28 26.71
C LYS A 62 8.32 -0.73 26.86
N ASP A 63 7.98 -1.18 28.05
CA ASP A 63 6.60 -1.49 28.38
C ASP A 63 5.90 -0.12 28.33
N GLU A 64 5.31 0.19 27.19
CA GLU A 64 4.56 1.43 26.96
C GLU A 64 3.19 1.32 27.64
N THR A 65 3.19 0.93 28.92
CA THR A 65 2.02 0.81 29.79
C THR A 65 1.58 2.16 30.36
N THR A 66 1.80 3.26 29.63
CA THR A 66 1.37 4.61 30.05
C THR A 66 0.28 5.16 29.12
N GLU A 67 -0.94 4.69 29.38
CA GLU A 67 -2.28 5.33 29.45
C GLU A 67 -2.74 6.48 28.54
N GLU A 68 -1.93 7.10 27.69
CA GLU A 68 -2.37 8.18 26.80
C GLU A 68 -2.46 7.75 25.33
N ARG A 69 -3.04 6.57 25.09
CA ARG A 69 -3.31 6.07 23.73
C ARG A 69 -4.21 7.06 23.00
N CYS A 70 -3.76 7.51 21.85
CA CYS A 70 -4.54 8.35 20.95
C CYS A 70 -4.64 7.67 19.57
N LYS A 71 -5.81 7.73 18.96
CA LYS A 71 -6.04 7.25 17.60
C LYS A 71 -6.34 8.46 16.71
N VAL A 72 -5.61 8.56 15.60
CA VAL A 72 -5.79 9.64 14.63
C VAL A 72 -6.20 9.05 13.30
N ARG A 73 -7.26 9.56 12.70
CA ARG A 73 -7.72 9.23 11.36
C ARG A 73 -7.20 10.28 10.39
N LEU A 74 -6.58 9.82 9.32
CA LEU A 74 -6.08 10.64 8.22
C LEU A 74 -6.95 10.44 7.00
N ARG A 75 -7.23 11.53 6.29
CA ARG A 75 -7.75 11.50 4.93
C ARG A 75 -6.66 11.96 3.98
N LEU A 76 -6.27 11.08 3.05
CA LEU A 76 -5.19 11.34 2.13
C LEU A 76 -5.67 11.40 0.68
N ARG A 77 -4.96 12.22 -0.08
CA ARG A 77 -4.97 12.26 -1.54
C ARG A 77 -3.88 11.35 -2.09
N LYS A 78 -4.18 10.66 -3.19
CA LYS A 78 -3.27 9.86 -4.02
C LYS A 78 -3.58 10.17 -5.49
N GLU A 79 -2.68 10.87 -6.18
CA GLU A 79 -2.90 11.35 -7.55
C GLU A 79 -1.63 11.36 -8.41
N GLY A 80 -1.79 11.63 -9.71
CA GLY A 80 -0.69 11.70 -10.65
C GLY A 80 0.05 10.36 -10.76
N LYS A 81 1.38 10.38 -10.86
CA LYS A 81 2.19 9.14 -10.95
C LYS A 81 2.02 8.23 -9.72
N SER A 82 1.69 8.79 -8.56
CA SER A 82 1.45 8.01 -7.34
C SER A 82 0.23 7.10 -7.45
N ARG A 83 -0.68 7.28 -8.42
CA ARG A 83 -1.80 6.35 -8.64
C ARG A 83 -1.35 4.92 -8.97
N TYR A 84 -0.13 4.74 -9.48
CA TYR A 84 0.43 3.46 -9.88
C TYR A 84 1.15 2.70 -8.76
N ILE A 85 1.32 3.29 -7.58
CA ILE A 85 1.84 2.53 -6.43
C ILE A 85 0.75 1.54 -5.97
N SER A 86 1.16 0.30 -5.73
CA SER A 86 0.28 -0.74 -5.19
C SER A 86 -0.07 -0.42 -3.74
N HIS A 87 -1.03 -1.16 -3.18
CA HIS A 87 -1.42 -1.01 -1.79
C HIS A 87 -0.26 -1.25 -0.81
N LEU A 88 0.55 -2.29 -1.02
CA LEU A 88 1.69 -2.61 -0.14
C LEU A 88 2.76 -1.50 -0.18
N GLU A 89 2.99 -0.90 -1.35
CA GLU A 89 3.91 0.24 -1.49
C GLU A 89 3.34 1.49 -0.82
N PHE A 90 2.03 1.74 -0.93
CA PHE A 90 1.38 2.83 -0.22
C PHE A 90 1.51 2.69 1.31
N MET A 91 1.28 1.49 1.85
CA MET A 91 1.52 1.19 3.27
C MET A 91 2.97 1.46 3.68
N THR A 92 3.92 1.04 2.84
CA THR A 92 5.36 1.26 3.07
C THR A 92 5.71 2.76 3.07
N VAL A 93 5.14 3.54 2.14
CA VAL A 93 5.31 4.99 2.10
C VAL A 93 4.80 5.64 3.38
N LEU A 94 3.60 5.28 3.86
CA LEU A 94 3.07 5.86 5.09
C LEU A 94 3.91 5.48 6.31
N HIS A 95 4.30 4.21 6.43
CA HIS A 95 5.17 3.77 7.53
C HIS A 95 6.51 4.53 7.55
N ARG A 96 7.17 4.65 6.39
CA ARG A 96 8.42 5.42 6.27
C ARG A 96 8.22 6.90 6.57
N THR A 97 7.11 7.48 6.15
CA THR A 97 6.78 8.89 6.38
C THR A 97 6.55 9.16 7.87
N LEU A 98 5.75 8.32 8.54
CA LEU A 98 5.51 8.40 9.99
C LEU A 98 6.81 8.31 10.78
N ARG A 99 7.67 7.34 10.42
CA ARG A 99 8.99 7.17 11.04
C ARG A 99 9.91 8.38 10.81
N ARG A 100 9.98 8.90 9.57
CA ARG A 100 10.78 10.11 9.23
C ARG A 100 10.25 11.40 9.88
N ALA A 101 8.97 11.42 10.23
CA ALA A 101 8.33 12.53 10.94
C ALA A 101 8.50 12.44 12.46
N GLY A 102 9.09 11.36 12.99
CA GLY A 102 9.21 11.15 14.43
C GLY A 102 7.85 10.93 15.11
N VAL A 103 6.85 10.48 14.36
CA VAL A 103 5.50 10.20 14.90
C VAL A 103 5.59 9.00 15.85
N PRO A 104 5.09 9.11 17.09
CA PRO A 104 5.19 8.06 18.10
C PRO A 104 4.14 6.97 17.85
N VAL A 105 4.29 6.22 16.76
CA VAL A 105 3.36 5.15 16.36
C VAL A 105 3.46 3.96 17.32
N ARG A 106 2.31 3.44 17.77
CA ARG A 106 2.24 2.20 18.56
C ARG A 106 2.60 0.98 17.71
N TYR A 107 3.19 -0.01 18.35
CA TYR A 107 3.50 -1.30 17.73
C TYR A 107 2.71 -2.44 18.37
N SER A 108 2.59 -3.58 17.68
CA SER A 108 2.05 -4.81 18.26
C SER A 108 3.04 -5.44 19.25
N ALA A 109 2.53 -6.11 20.28
CA ALA A 109 3.34 -6.95 21.15
C ALA A 109 3.77 -8.24 20.40
N GLY A 110 4.99 -8.72 20.63
CA GLY A 110 5.52 -9.97 20.07
C GLY A 110 6.92 -9.86 19.47
N PHE A 111 7.43 -10.97 18.94
CA PHE A 111 8.80 -11.09 18.39
C PHE A 111 9.04 -10.27 17.12
N HIS A 112 7.98 -9.90 16.39
CA HIS A 112 8.03 -9.04 15.21
C HIS A 112 7.02 -7.90 15.35
N PRO A 113 7.35 -6.82 16.09
CA PRO A 113 6.43 -5.71 16.31
C PRO A 113 6.07 -5.01 15.00
N ALA A 114 4.79 -4.99 14.66
CA ALA A 114 4.25 -4.31 13.49
C ALA A 114 3.59 -2.99 13.90
N PRO A 115 3.75 -1.90 13.13
CA PRO A 115 3.12 -0.62 13.44
C PRO A 115 1.59 -0.75 13.39
N ARG A 116 0.89 -0.17 14.35
CA ARG A 116 -0.58 -0.16 14.47
C ARG A 116 -1.17 0.90 13.54
N ILE A 117 -1.22 0.56 12.26
CA ILE A 117 -1.82 1.37 11.20
C ILE A 117 -2.92 0.54 10.54
N SER A 118 -4.13 1.10 10.46
CA SER A 118 -5.28 0.43 9.84
C SER A 118 -5.64 1.08 8.52
N PHE A 119 -5.90 0.26 7.51
CA PHE A 119 -6.21 0.67 6.14
C PHE A 119 -7.61 0.21 5.74
N PRO A 120 -8.21 0.81 4.70
CA PRO A 120 -9.44 0.33 4.12
C PRO A 120 -9.14 -0.77 3.08
N ASP A 121 -10.18 -1.23 2.38
CA ASP A 121 -9.98 -2.05 1.18
C ASP A 121 -9.05 -1.33 0.18
N ALA A 122 -8.20 -2.11 -0.46
CA ALA A 122 -7.16 -1.59 -1.35
C ALA A 122 -7.75 -0.85 -2.56
N LEU A 123 -7.35 0.40 -2.74
CA LEU A 123 -7.62 1.16 -3.97
C LEU A 123 -6.94 0.46 -5.16
N PRO A 124 -7.65 0.17 -6.27
CA PRO A 124 -7.04 -0.46 -7.43
C PRO A 124 -5.90 0.37 -8.04
N THR A 125 -4.84 -0.30 -8.50
CA THR A 125 -3.73 0.36 -9.20
C THR A 125 -4.24 1.12 -10.43
N GLY A 126 -3.79 2.37 -10.59
CA GLY A 126 -4.25 3.26 -11.66
C GLY A 126 -5.35 4.24 -11.23
N VAL A 127 -6.00 4.00 -10.09
CA VAL A 127 -7.07 4.84 -9.56
C VAL A 127 -6.49 5.93 -8.64
N GLU A 128 -6.96 7.16 -8.82
CA GLU A 128 -6.70 8.31 -7.95
C GLU A 128 -7.68 8.33 -6.78
N SER A 129 -7.35 9.01 -5.68
CA SER A 129 -8.25 9.12 -4.54
C SER A 129 -8.04 10.43 -3.79
N ASP A 130 -9.14 11.03 -3.34
CA ASP A 130 -9.21 12.15 -2.39
C ASP A 130 -9.69 11.70 -1.00
N ALA A 131 -9.93 10.39 -0.86
CA ALA A 131 -10.63 9.78 0.26
C ALA A 131 -9.97 8.45 0.71
N GLU A 132 -8.64 8.40 0.73
CA GLU A 132 -7.92 7.33 1.40
C GLU A 132 -7.97 7.56 2.91
N ILE A 133 -8.66 6.70 3.64
CA ILE A 133 -8.80 6.80 5.09
C ILE A 133 -7.81 5.85 5.77
N VAL A 134 -6.94 6.40 6.60
CA VAL A 134 -5.93 5.61 7.35
C VAL A 134 -5.99 5.97 8.82
N ASP A 135 -6.07 4.97 9.68
CA ASP A 135 -5.99 5.19 11.12
C ASP A 135 -4.58 4.86 11.62
N VAL A 136 -4.04 5.74 12.46
CA VAL A 136 -2.75 5.56 13.12
C VAL A 136 -2.96 5.59 14.62
N GLU A 137 -2.46 4.57 15.32
CA GLU A 137 -2.44 4.57 16.78
C GLU A 137 -1.12 5.10 17.30
N LEU A 138 -1.20 5.98 18.28
CA LEU A 138 -0.07 6.70 18.85
C LEU A 138 0.11 6.37 20.33
N THR A 139 1.36 6.41 20.80
CA THR A 139 1.75 6.13 22.19
C THR A 139 1.51 7.32 23.10
N ARG A 140 1.30 8.51 22.53
CA ARG A 140 0.97 9.75 23.21
C ARG A 140 0.09 10.65 22.34
N PRO A 141 -0.66 11.60 22.91
CA PRO A 141 -1.55 12.48 22.15
C PRO A 141 -0.76 13.40 21.22
N TRP A 142 -1.20 13.50 19.97
CA TRP A 142 -0.72 14.47 18.98
C TRP A 142 -1.91 15.23 18.41
N SER A 143 -1.75 16.55 18.21
CA SER A 143 -2.79 17.32 17.53
C SER A 143 -2.86 16.93 16.06
N ALA A 144 -4.08 16.86 15.52
CA ALA A 144 -4.33 16.60 14.11
C ALA A 144 -3.52 17.56 13.21
N ARG A 145 -3.51 18.85 13.56
CA ARG A 145 -2.76 19.88 12.84
C ARG A 145 -1.25 19.59 12.81
N ALA A 146 -0.65 19.30 13.96
CA ALA A 146 0.79 19.03 14.04
C ALA A 146 1.18 17.81 13.19
N LEU A 147 0.30 16.80 13.15
CA LEU A 147 0.52 15.61 12.35
C LEU A 147 0.44 15.91 10.83
N VAL A 148 -0.51 16.74 10.38
CA VAL A 148 -0.56 17.21 8.98
C VAL A 148 0.71 17.99 8.60
N GLU A 149 1.13 18.94 9.43
CA GLU A 149 2.32 19.77 9.23
C GLU A 149 3.60 18.93 9.22
N ALA A 150 3.68 17.90 10.05
CA ALA A 150 4.84 17.00 10.10
C ALA A 150 4.90 16.04 8.90
N LEU A 151 3.75 15.52 8.43
CA LEU A 151 3.72 14.49 7.39
C LEU A 151 3.87 15.05 5.98
N ASN A 152 3.16 16.14 5.65
CA ASN A 152 3.10 16.64 4.27
C ASN A 152 4.47 16.97 3.63
N PRO A 153 5.45 17.57 4.34
CA PRO A 153 6.78 17.82 3.77
C PRO A 153 7.60 16.55 3.49
N ARG A 154 7.20 15.39 4.02
CA ARG A 154 7.95 14.12 3.93
C ARG A 154 7.31 13.12 2.96
N LEU A 155 6.08 13.38 2.52
CA LEU A 155 5.36 12.57 1.55
C LEU A 155 5.93 12.77 0.14
N PRO A 156 5.93 11.71 -0.70
CA PRO A 156 6.32 11.84 -2.09
C PRO A 156 5.28 12.63 -2.88
N ALA A 157 5.68 13.14 -4.06
CA ALA A 157 4.79 13.86 -4.96
C ALA A 157 3.54 13.02 -5.31
N GLY A 158 2.37 13.68 -5.30
CA GLY A 158 1.08 13.03 -5.56
C GLY A 158 0.50 12.26 -4.37
N ILE A 159 1.09 12.34 -3.18
CA ILE A 159 0.45 11.91 -1.93
C ILE A 159 0.40 13.08 -0.96
N ARG A 160 -0.78 13.35 -0.38
CA ARG A 160 -0.96 14.47 0.56
C ARG A 160 -1.94 14.10 1.66
N VAL A 161 -1.64 14.44 2.90
CA VAL A 161 -2.65 14.44 3.96
C VAL A 161 -3.51 15.68 3.77
N LEU A 162 -4.80 15.48 3.50
CA LEU A 162 -5.79 16.54 3.35
C LEU A 162 -6.35 16.95 4.71
N GLU A 163 -6.55 15.97 5.59
CA GLU A 163 -7.20 16.16 6.87
C GLU A 163 -6.71 15.12 7.87
N ALA A 164 -6.69 15.50 9.14
CA ALA A 164 -6.50 14.59 10.25
C ALA A 164 -7.53 14.91 11.34
N ALA A 165 -7.98 13.89 12.06
CA ALA A 165 -8.87 14.04 13.21
C ALA A 165 -8.50 13.03 14.29
N VAL A 166 -8.50 13.46 15.55
CA VAL A 166 -8.43 12.54 16.69
C VAL A 166 -9.80 11.85 16.79
N ILE A 167 -9.78 10.51 16.88
CA ILE A 167 -10.98 9.67 16.96
C ILE A 167 -10.93 8.80 18.21
N ASP A 168 -12.08 8.26 18.61
CA ASP A 168 -12.15 7.35 19.75
C ASP A 168 -11.32 6.08 19.50
N ASN A 169 -10.61 5.60 20.53
CA ASN A 169 -9.78 4.41 20.44
C ASN A 169 -10.57 3.12 20.12
N LYS A 170 -11.88 3.12 20.39
CA LYS A 170 -12.84 2.04 20.09
C LYS A 170 -13.45 2.16 18.71
N THR A 171 -13.23 3.27 17.98
CA THR A 171 -13.71 3.40 16.60
C THR A 171 -13.17 2.25 15.75
N PRO A 172 -14.03 1.50 15.04
CA PRO A 172 -13.57 0.40 14.21
C PRO A 172 -12.62 0.85 13.09
N PRO A 173 -11.79 -0.06 12.54
CA PRO A 173 -10.84 0.27 11.48
C PRO A 173 -11.56 0.69 10.19
N PRO A 174 -10.88 1.41 9.27
CA PRO A 174 -11.50 1.93 8.05
C PRO A 174 -12.14 0.85 7.17
N ALA A 175 -11.55 -0.35 7.11
CA ALA A 175 -12.12 -1.50 6.37
C ALA A 175 -13.50 -1.96 6.88
N VAL A 176 -13.91 -1.55 8.08
CA VAL A 176 -15.21 -1.87 8.68
C VAL A 176 -16.14 -0.66 8.68
N CYS A 177 -15.61 0.53 8.96
CA CYS A 177 -16.40 1.75 9.06
C CYS A 177 -16.80 2.36 7.72
N ILE A 178 -16.09 2.10 6.62
CA ILE A 178 -16.49 2.63 5.31
C ILE A 178 -17.75 1.90 4.85
N ALA A 179 -18.87 2.62 4.81
CA ALA A 179 -20.15 2.13 4.30
C ALA A 179 -20.20 2.17 2.78
N GLU A 180 -19.67 3.25 2.20
CA GLU A 180 -19.77 3.57 0.78
C GLU A 180 -18.53 4.33 0.32
N SER A 181 -18.12 4.10 -0.93
CA SER A 181 -17.12 4.87 -1.64
C SER A 181 -17.70 5.41 -2.94
N THR A 182 -17.49 6.70 -3.20
CA THR A 182 -17.93 7.37 -4.42
C THR A 182 -16.75 7.52 -5.37
N TYR A 183 -16.95 7.13 -6.63
CA TYR A 183 -15.96 7.21 -7.69
C TYR A 183 -16.51 8.02 -8.85
N ARG A 184 -15.67 8.89 -9.40
CA ARG A 184 -15.87 9.55 -10.69
C ARG A 184 -15.03 8.82 -11.74
N VAL A 185 -15.66 8.41 -12.83
CA VAL A 185 -15.03 7.77 -13.98
C VAL A 185 -15.18 8.71 -15.17
N GLU A 186 -14.06 9.13 -15.76
CA GLU A 186 -14.09 9.86 -17.03
C GLU A 186 -14.63 8.98 -18.14
N LEU A 187 -15.49 9.56 -18.98
CA LEU A 187 -16.05 8.85 -20.12
C LEU A 187 -15.00 8.69 -21.23
N PRO A 188 -15.03 7.58 -21.98
CA PRO A 188 -14.23 7.44 -23.20
C PRO A 188 -14.61 8.48 -24.25
N ALA A 189 -13.74 8.68 -25.25
CA ALA A 189 -14.00 9.60 -26.36
C ALA A 189 -15.29 9.25 -27.13
N THR A 190 -15.58 7.96 -27.26
CA THR A 190 -16.83 7.45 -27.82
C THR A 190 -17.62 6.80 -26.70
N VAL A 191 -18.68 7.47 -26.27
CA VAL A 191 -19.61 6.96 -25.25
C VAL A 191 -20.67 6.09 -25.94
N PRO A 192 -20.99 4.90 -25.43
CA PRO A 192 -22.09 4.11 -25.97
C PRO A 192 -23.43 4.87 -25.88
N ASP A 193 -24.15 4.97 -26.98
CA ASP A 193 -25.46 5.66 -27.03
C ASP A 193 -26.49 5.01 -26.11
N ASP A 194 -26.35 3.69 -25.87
CA ASP A 194 -27.20 2.91 -25.00
C ASP A 194 -26.77 2.95 -23.51
N LEU A 195 -25.74 3.72 -23.14
CA LEU A 195 -25.24 3.79 -21.76
C LEU A 195 -26.33 4.15 -20.73
N PRO A 196 -27.21 5.16 -20.95
CA PRO A 196 -28.29 5.43 -20.01
C PRO A 196 -29.24 4.24 -19.82
N ALA A 197 -29.56 3.52 -20.90
CA ALA A 197 -30.40 2.32 -20.84
C ALA A 197 -29.70 1.16 -20.11
N ARG A 198 -28.39 0.98 -20.33
CA ARG A 198 -27.57 -0.01 -19.59
C ARG A 198 -27.54 0.28 -18.09
N ILE A 199 -27.39 1.54 -17.70
CA ILE A 199 -27.41 1.96 -16.29
C ILE A 199 -28.79 1.63 -15.68
N ALA A 200 -29.88 2.02 -16.34
CA ALA A 200 -31.23 1.73 -15.86
C ALA A 200 -31.49 0.22 -15.72
N ALA A 201 -31.12 -0.56 -16.74
CA ALA A 201 -31.25 -2.02 -16.71
C ALA A 201 -30.39 -2.66 -15.60
N PHE A 202 -29.15 -2.20 -15.43
CA PHE A 202 -28.26 -2.66 -14.36
C PHE A 202 -28.83 -2.37 -12.97
N LEU A 203 -29.33 -1.15 -12.73
CA LEU A 203 -29.91 -0.78 -11.44
C LEU A 203 -31.22 -1.54 -11.13
N ALA A 204 -32.00 -1.87 -12.17
CA ALA A 204 -33.23 -2.64 -12.05
C ALA A 204 -33.00 -4.15 -11.86
N ALA A 205 -31.83 -4.67 -12.24
CA ALA A 205 -31.48 -6.08 -12.05
C ALA A 205 -31.33 -6.42 -10.55
N ALA A 206 -31.68 -7.66 -10.19
CA ALA A 206 -31.46 -8.19 -8.84
C ALA A 206 -30.01 -8.62 -8.63
N ASP A 207 -29.45 -9.29 -9.63
CA ASP A 207 -28.09 -9.82 -9.66
C ASP A 207 -27.38 -9.44 -10.97
N CYS A 208 -26.06 -9.42 -10.93
CA CYS A 208 -25.22 -9.23 -12.11
C CYS A 208 -23.91 -10.00 -11.95
N PRO A 209 -23.94 -11.34 -12.10
CA PRO A 209 -22.76 -12.18 -11.96
C PRO A 209 -21.78 -11.93 -13.11
N ARG A 210 -20.50 -11.74 -12.76
CA ARG A 210 -19.39 -11.64 -13.71
C ARG A 210 -18.25 -12.54 -13.30
N GLU A 211 -17.68 -13.22 -14.28
CA GLU A 211 -16.46 -13.98 -14.08
C GLU A 211 -15.26 -13.05 -14.02
N ARG A 212 -14.38 -13.32 -13.07
CA ARG A 212 -13.12 -12.61 -12.88
C ARG A 212 -12.00 -13.63 -12.73
N GLU A 213 -10.97 -13.49 -13.54
CA GLU A 213 -9.74 -14.25 -13.36
C GLU A 213 -8.95 -13.71 -12.16
N LYS A 214 -8.58 -14.62 -11.26
CA LYS A 214 -7.70 -14.35 -10.12
C LYS A 214 -6.56 -15.37 -10.15
N GLY A 215 -5.53 -15.06 -10.94
CA GLY A 215 -4.44 -15.99 -11.22
C GLY A 215 -4.94 -17.15 -12.06
N ARG A 216 -4.81 -18.39 -11.57
CA ARG A 216 -5.29 -19.61 -12.28
C ARG A 216 -6.75 -19.99 -11.97
N LYS A 217 -7.46 -19.22 -11.14
CA LYS A 217 -8.85 -19.52 -10.74
C LYS A 217 -9.81 -18.47 -11.32
N ILE A 218 -10.93 -18.94 -11.85
CA ILE A 218 -12.08 -18.09 -12.20
C ILE A 218 -12.92 -17.91 -10.93
N GLN A 219 -13.22 -16.66 -10.59
CA GLN A 219 -14.06 -16.28 -9.47
C GLN A 219 -15.27 -15.51 -9.99
N THR A 220 -16.47 -15.96 -9.64
CA THR A 220 -17.70 -15.21 -9.92
C THR A 220 -17.87 -14.10 -8.90
N VAL A 221 -18.10 -12.88 -9.37
CA VAL A 221 -18.38 -11.69 -8.56
C VAL A 221 -19.69 -11.07 -9.03
N ASP A 222 -20.62 -10.87 -8.11
CA ASP A 222 -21.83 -10.12 -8.39
C ASP A 222 -21.58 -8.61 -8.29
N LEU A 223 -21.79 -7.89 -9.39
CA LEU A 223 -21.58 -6.45 -9.46
C LEU A 223 -22.74 -5.65 -8.85
N ARG A 224 -23.96 -6.18 -8.86
CA ARG A 224 -25.16 -5.48 -8.45
C ARG A 224 -25.29 -5.38 -6.94
N HIS A 225 -24.95 -6.46 -6.21
CA HIS A 225 -25.13 -6.57 -4.76
C HIS A 225 -24.41 -5.47 -3.95
N ASN A 226 -23.23 -5.03 -4.39
CA ASN A 226 -22.44 -4.02 -3.68
C ASN A 226 -22.50 -2.63 -4.33
N THR A 227 -23.36 -2.44 -5.33
CA THR A 227 -23.57 -1.14 -5.97
C THR A 227 -24.74 -0.43 -5.33
N VAL A 228 -24.47 0.72 -4.71
CA VAL A 228 -25.46 1.59 -4.08
C VAL A 228 -26.13 2.49 -5.11
N GLY A 229 -25.36 2.98 -6.09
CA GLY A 229 -25.89 3.83 -7.14
C GLY A 229 -24.93 4.02 -8.30
N VAL A 230 -25.51 4.32 -9.45
CA VAL A 230 -24.79 4.66 -10.69
C VAL A 230 -25.52 5.82 -11.32
N GLU A 231 -24.79 6.85 -11.74
CA GLU A 231 -25.36 8.05 -12.33
C GLU A 231 -24.45 8.60 -13.44
N LEU A 232 -25.06 9.14 -14.48
CA LEU A 232 -24.36 9.89 -15.52
C LEU A 232 -24.61 11.38 -15.28
N ALA A 233 -23.59 12.11 -14.84
CA ALA A 233 -23.69 13.53 -14.50
C ALA A 233 -22.36 14.23 -14.76
N ASP A 234 -22.42 15.51 -15.16
CA ASP A 234 -21.25 16.37 -15.42
C ASP A 234 -20.22 15.75 -16.40
N GLY A 235 -20.71 15.07 -17.43
CA GLY A 235 -19.87 14.39 -18.42
C GLY A 235 -19.03 13.25 -17.84
N ALA A 236 -19.45 12.67 -16.72
CA ALA A 236 -18.76 11.56 -16.06
C ALA A 236 -19.73 10.49 -15.57
N LEU A 237 -19.22 9.27 -15.43
CA LEU A 237 -19.93 8.17 -14.80
C LEU A 237 -19.58 8.13 -13.32
N TRP A 238 -20.59 8.32 -12.46
CA TRP A 238 -20.48 8.29 -11.02
C TRP A 238 -20.91 6.94 -10.48
N LEU A 239 -20.03 6.32 -9.68
CA LEU A 239 -20.26 5.01 -9.08
C LEU A 239 -20.24 5.13 -7.56
N ARG A 240 -21.29 4.68 -6.89
CA ARG A 240 -21.38 4.58 -5.44
C ARG A 240 -21.38 3.11 -5.04
N LEU A 241 -20.33 2.67 -4.37
CA LEU A 241 -20.08 1.26 -4.06
C LEU A 241 -19.94 1.05 -2.56
N ALA A 242 -20.66 0.08 -2.02
CA ALA A 242 -20.43 -0.40 -0.66
C ALA A 242 -19.13 -1.20 -0.57
N LYS A 243 -18.89 -2.06 -1.57
CA LYS A 243 -17.66 -2.84 -1.77
C LYS A 243 -17.45 -3.11 -3.26
N GLY A 244 -16.27 -3.60 -3.63
CA GLY A 244 -15.97 -4.04 -4.98
C GLY A 244 -15.11 -3.05 -5.77
N SER A 245 -14.86 -3.38 -7.04
CA SER A 245 -13.92 -2.66 -7.89
C SER A 245 -14.65 -1.67 -8.81
N PRO A 246 -14.37 -0.36 -8.74
CA PRO A 246 -14.94 0.61 -9.67
C PRO A 246 -14.52 0.34 -11.11
N THR A 247 -13.31 -0.19 -11.34
CA THR A 247 -12.81 -0.54 -12.67
C THR A 247 -13.66 -1.63 -13.32
N VAL A 248 -14.09 -2.63 -12.55
CA VAL A 248 -14.87 -3.75 -13.10
C VAL A 248 -16.30 -3.32 -13.42
N LEU A 249 -16.92 -2.52 -12.54
CA LEU A 249 -18.25 -1.99 -12.81
C LEU A 249 -18.25 -1.03 -14.01
N ALA A 250 -17.27 -0.12 -14.08
CA ALA A 250 -17.12 0.78 -15.22
C ALA A 250 -16.91 0.01 -16.54
N ALA A 251 -16.09 -1.04 -16.53
CA ALA A 251 -15.87 -1.91 -17.69
C ALA A 251 -17.17 -2.54 -18.17
N HIS A 252 -17.96 -3.08 -17.23
CA HIS A 252 -19.24 -3.67 -17.53
C HIS A 252 -20.22 -2.67 -18.17
N LEU A 253 -20.40 -1.49 -17.55
CA LEU A 253 -21.36 -0.48 -18.01
C LEU A 253 -20.97 0.15 -19.34
N LEU A 254 -19.68 0.49 -19.51
CA LEU A 254 -19.16 1.12 -20.71
C LEU A 254 -18.93 0.12 -21.86
N GLY A 255 -19.04 -1.19 -21.62
CA GLY A 255 -18.74 -2.22 -22.61
C GLY A 255 -17.26 -2.26 -23.01
N LEU A 256 -16.38 -1.87 -22.09
CA LEU A 256 -14.92 -1.82 -22.30
C LEU A 256 -14.25 -2.98 -21.57
N SER A 257 -13.07 -3.37 -22.03
CA SER A 257 -12.17 -4.24 -21.28
C SER A 257 -11.65 -3.55 -20.01
N GLY A 258 -11.16 -4.34 -19.06
CA GLY A 258 -10.54 -3.80 -17.84
C GLY A 258 -9.32 -2.93 -18.12
N ASP A 259 -8.57 -3.22 -19.18
CA ASP A 259 -7.38 -2.45 -19.57
C ASP A 259 -7.76 -1.12 -20.23
N GLU A 260 -8.80 -1.10 -21.08
CA GLU A 260 -9.33 0.15 -21.64
C GLU A 260 -9.83 1.08 -20.52
N VAL A 261 -10.55 0.56 -19.53
CA VAL A 261 -10.97 1.38 -18.38
C VAL A 261 -9.79 1.91 -17.56
N ARG A 262 -8.68 1.17 -17.46
CA ARG A 262 -7.47 1.67 -16.78
C ARG A 262 -6.81 2.83 -17.52
N THR A 263 -7.09 3.01 -18.81
CA THR A 263 -6.64 4.19 -19.56
C THR A 263 -7.47 5.44 -19.23
N LEU A 264 -8.72 5.25 -18.82
CA LEU A 264 -9.59 6.32 -18.31
C LEU A 264 -9.08 6.81 -16.95
N ARG A 265 -9.41 8.06 -16.59
CA ARG A 265 -9.16 8.53 -15.21
C ARG A 265 -10.32 8.13 -14.32
N LEU A 266 -9.99 7.33 -13.30
CA LEU A 266 -10.87 7.00 -12.20
C LEU A 266 -10.36 7.70 -10.94
N ARG A 267 -11.27 8.33 -10.21
CA ARG A 267 -10.95 9.02 -8.95
C ARG A 267 -11.99 8.70 -7.89
N LYS A 268 -11.54 8.17 -6.75
CA LYS A 268 -12.36 8.05 -5.54
C LYS A 268 -12.49 9.43 -4.89
N THR A 269 -13.66 10.03 -4.94
CA THR A 269 -13.87 11.42 -4.51
C THR A 269 -14.29 11.51 -3.04
N ALA A 270 -15.04 10.52 -2.55
CA ALA A 270 -15.61 10.54 -1.20
C ALA A 270 -15.75 9.13 -0.61
N VAL A 271 -15.92 9.10 0.71
CA VAL A 271 -16.40 7.92 1.45
C VAL A 271 -17.47 8.34 2.44
N VAL A 272 -18.42 7.45 2.70
CA VAL A 272 -19.36 7.56 3.80
C VAL A 272 -18.91 6.61 4.91
N LEU A 273 -18.74 7.15 6.12
CA LEU A 273 -18.42 6.36 7.31
C LEU A 273 -19.72 6.02 8.06
N ARG A 274 -19.78 4.81 8.64
CA ARG A 274 -20.82 4.37 9.58
C ARG A 274 -20.65 4.98 10.96
#